data_AF-A0A1C0U9Z4-F1
#
_entry.id   AF-A0A1C0U9Z4-F1
#
_cell.length_a   1.000
_cell.length_b   1.000
_cell.length_c   1.000
_cell.angle_alpha   90.00
_cell.angle_beta   90.00
_cell.angle_gamma   90.00
#
_symmetry.space_group_name_H-M   'P 1'
#
loop_
_entity.id
_entity.type
_entity.pdbx_description
1 polymer ?
#
loop_
_entity_poly.entity_id
_entity_poly.type
_entity_poly.pdbx_seq_one_letter_code
_entity_poly.pdbx_strand_id
1 'polypeptide(L)'
;MKNVGIHAAMTLAEIGTASDINGFFNLVVTLLEHRNKGSKYPWVTENLYRRSLKYEELSSVKRDLDSIERSFSQISAKGIDWMSLGVNVNNTKLNLKGESLSIVFKRLFSAFSEALECTEVYYQELNEYIPVRIGFTDTPYYIDEINRPLEKYDALSPDDPPFWLR
;
A
#
# COMPACT_ATOMS: atom_id res chain seq x y z
N MET A 1 -1.20 -14.80 -9.25
CA MET A 1 -0.38 -14.00 -8.31
C MET A 1 -1.14 -13.87 -7.01
N LYS A 2 -0.42 -13.74 -5.90
CA LYS A 2 -1.05 -13.57 -4.58
C LYS A 2 -1.73 -12.20 -4.49
N ASN A 3 -2.87 -12.15 -3.83
CA ASN A 3 -3.58 -10.94 -3.49
C ASN A 3 -2.98 -10.31 -2.22
N VAL A 4 -3.04 -8.99 -2.17
CA VAL A 4 -2.55 -8.21 -1.03
C VAL A 4 -3.61 -7.24 -0.57
N GLY A 5 -3.53 -6.91 0.71
CA GLY A 5 -4.48 -6.08 1.42
C GLY A 5 -3.82 -5.21 2.47
N ILE A 6 -4.59 -4.26 2.97
CA ILE A 6 -4.25 -3.50 4.17
C ILE A 6 -4.77 -4.29 5.36
N HIS A 7 -3.85 -4.66 6.26
CA HIS A 7 -4.12 -5.31 7.52
C HIS A 7 -4.10 -4.23 8.59
N ALA A 8 -5.21 -4.06 9.31
CA ALA A 8 -5.35 -3.02 10.33
C ALA A 8 -6.43 -3.43 11.33
N ALA A 9 -6.15 -3.42 12.63
CA ALA A 9 -7.13 -3.80 13.66
C ALA A 9 -7.88 -5.11 13.32
N MET A 10 -9.20 -5.04 13.12
CA MET A 10 -10.05 -6.17 12.70
C MET A 10 -10.37 -6.17 11.20
N THR A 11 -9.69 -5.34 10.41
CA THR A 11 -9.91 -5.16 8.98
C THR A 11 -8.81 -5.80 8.15
N LEU A 12 -9.24 -6.59 7.15
CA LEU A 12 -8.44 -7.04 6.03
C LEU A 12 -9.06 -6.50 4.75
N ALA A 13 -8.51 -5.41 4.22
CA ALA A 13 -9.03 -4.76 3.03
C ALA A 13 -8.18 -5.11 1.81
N GLU A 14 -8.66 -6.03 0.96
CA GLU A 14 -7.98 -6.36 -0.30
C GLU A 14 -7.92 -5.13 -1.23
N ILE A 15 -6.72 -4.87 -1.77
CA ILE A 15 -6.44 -3.71 -2.63
C ILE A 15 -5.95 -4.09 -4.03
N GLY A 16 -5.63 -5.36 -4.27
CA GLY A 16 -5.26 -5.88 -5.60
C GLY A 16 -4.31 -7.06 -5.51
N THR A 17 -3.66 -7.38 -6.63
CA THR A 17 -2.57 -8.37 -6.63
C THR A 17 -1.25 -7.73 -6.18
N ALA A 18 -0.28 -8.54 -5.76
CA ALA A 18 1.06 -8.06 -5.40
C ALA A 18 1.71 -7.21 -6.52
N SER A 19 1.50 -7.55 -7.81
CA SER A 19 2.01 -6.74 -8.92
C SER A 19 1.29 -5.40 -9.08
N ASP A 20 -0.02 -5.38 -8.82
CA ASP A 20 -0.81 -4.14 -8.92
C ASP A 20 -0.28 -3.11 -7.93
N ILE A 21 -0.04 -3.56 -6.70
CA ILE A 21 0.43 -2.69 -5.61
C ILE A 21 1.90 -2.33 -5.81
N ASN A 22 2.75 -3.24 -6.30
CA ASN A 22 4.10 -2.86 -6.68
C ASN A 22 4.11 -1.81 -7.81
N GLY A 23 3.21 -1.94 -8.78
CA GLY A 23 3.01 -0.96 -9.84
C GLY A 23 2.62 0.42 -9.33
N PHE A 24 1.76 0.50 -8.30
CA PHE A 24 1.44 1.75 -7.61
C PHE A 24 2.71 2.43 -7.07
N PHE A 25 3.52 1.71 -6.29
CA PHE A 25 4.74 2.27 -5.71
C PHE A 25 5.74 2.69 -6.78
N ASN A 26 5.93 1.87 -7.82
CA ASN A 26 6.79 2.21 -8.96
C ASN A 26 6.34 3.47 -9.68
N LEU A 27 5.02 3.68 -9.83
CA LEU A 27 4.45 4.90 -10.40
C LEU A 27 4.72 6.13 -9.54
N VAL A 28 4.52 6.03 -8.21
CA VAL A 28 4.82 7.13 -7.29
C VAL A 28 6.30 7.51 -7.40
N VAL A 29 7.19 6.53 -7.30
CA VAL A 29 8.64 6.75 -7.39
C VAL A 29 9.02 7.36 -8.73
N THR A 30 8.48 6.84 -9.84
CA THR A 30 8.84 7.29 -11.19
C THR A 30 8.30 8.68 -11.51
N LEU A 31 7.02 8.94 -11.24
CA LEU A 31 6.33 10.15 -11.67
C LEU A 31 6.44 11.29 -10.66
N LEU A 32 6.42 10.99 -9.37
CA LEU A 32 6.31 12.00 -8.32
C LEU A 32 7.58 12.17 -7.50
N GLU A 33 8.47 11.17 -7.49
CA GLU A 33 9.77 11.22 -6.80
C GLU A 33 10.96 11.24 -7.77
N HIS A 34 10.72 11.38 -9.08
CA HIS A 34 11.76 11.44 -10.12
C HIS A 34 12.80 10.30 -10.03
N ARG A 35 12.33 9.08 -9.72
CA ARG A 35 13.13 7.87 -9.53
C ARG A 35 14.05 7.88 -8.31
N ASN A 36 13.90 8.84 -7.41
CA ASN A 36 14.60 8.89 -6.13
C ASN A 36 13.64 8.49 -5.01
N LYS A 37 13.55 7.19 -4.73
CA LYS A 37 12.61 6.62 -3.77
C LYS A 37 12.73 7.28 -2.39
N GLY A 38 11.60 7.72 -1.84
CA GLY A 38 11.52 8.38 -0.54
C GLY A 38 11.94 9.85 -0.55
N SER A 39 12.24 10.45 -1.71
CA SER A 39 12.63 11.87 -1.78
C SER A 39 11.48 12.83 -1.48
N LYS A 40 10.23 12.39 -1.67
CA LYS A 40 9.04 13.24 -1.49
C LYS A 40 7.98 12.60 -0.60
N TYR A 41 7.80 11.28 -0.68
CA TYR A 41 6.78 10.52 0.04
C TYR A 41 7.38 9.34 0.82
N PRO A 42 8.39 9.56 1.68
CA PRO A 42 9.07 8.47 2.39
C PRO A 42 8.12 7.62 3.24
N TRP A 43 7.05 8.20 3.79
CA TRP A 43 6.08 7.44 4.58
C TRP A 43 5.30 6.42 3.73
N VAL A 44 5.10 6.70 2.45
CA VAL A 44 4.44 5.78 1.53
C VAL A 44 5.47 4.86 0.89
N THR A 45 6.47 5.40 0.20
CA THR A 45 7.38 4.62 -0.64
C THR A 45 8.45 3.86 0.15
N GLU A 46 8.76 4.26 1.38
CA GLU A 46 9.60 3.47 2.30
C GLU A 46 8.77 2.74 3.35
N ASN A 47 8.03 3.46 4.20
CA ASN A 47 7.41 2.86 5.38
C ASN A 47 6.23 1.95 5.02
N LEU A 48 5.16 2.50 4.43
CA LEU A 48 3.98 1.69 4.04
C LEU A 48 4.36 0.57 3.05
N TYR A 49 5.36 0.81 2.19
CA TYR A 49 5.84 -0.18 1.24
C TYR A 49 6.32 -1.48 1.90
N ARG A 50 6.99 -1.43 3.05
CA ARG A 50 7.66 -2.62 3.62
C ARG A 50 7.49 -2.85 5.11
N ARG A 51 7.11 -1.85 5.88
CA ARG A 51 7.09 -1.90 7.35
C ARG A 51 5.67 -2.12 7.87
N SER A 52 5.63 -2.50 9.14
CA SER A 52 4.44 -2.31 9.98
C SER A 52 4.49 -0.88 10.52
N LEU A 53 3.44 -0.12 10.26
CA LEU A 53 3.34 1.27 10.70
C LEU A 53 3.10 1.32 12.21
N LYS A 54 3.71 2.32 12.86
CA LYS A 54 3.37 2.71 14.22
C LYS A 54 2.19 3.67 14.22
N TYR A 55 1.50 3.77 15.35
CA TYR A 55 0.30 4.59 15.48
C TYR A 55 0.57 6.07 15.12
N GLU A 56 1.68 6.62 15.62
CA GLU A 56 2.11 8.00 15.35
C GLU A 56 2.46 8.27 13.87
N GLU A 57 2.78 7.23 13.09
CA GLU A 57 3.15 7.34 11.68
C GLU A 57 1.93 7.41 10.75
N LEU A 58 0.76 6.92 11.20
CA LEU A 58 -0.46 6.80 10.38
C LEU A 58 -0.89 8.14 9.79
N SER A 59 -0.83 9.21 10.58
CA SER A 59 -1.20 10.56 10.14
C SER A 59 -0.29 11.09 9.01
N SER A 60 0.98 10.71 9.03
CA SER A 60 1.95 11.10 8.00
C SER A 60 1.75 10.30 6.72
N VAL A 61 1.52 8.98 6.84
CA VAL A 61 1.18 8.13 5.69
C VAL A 61 -0.11 8.59 5.01
N LYS A 62 -1.15 8.90 5.79
CA LYS A 62 -2.42 9.43 5.26
C LYS A 62 -2.22 10.73 4.49
N ARG A 63 -1.44 11.66 5.04
CA ARG A 63 -1.14 12.94 4.39
C ARG A 63 -0.41 12.75 3.06
N ASP A 64 0.55 11.85 3.02
CA ASP A 64 1.30 11.51 1.80
C ASP A 64 0.38 10.85 0.77
N LEU A 65 -0.43 9.87 1.16
CA LEU A 65 -1.42 9.23 0.27
C LEU A 65 -2.42 10.25 -0.29
N ASP A 66 -2.92 11.18 0.51
CA ASP A 66 -3.82 12.24 0.04
C ASP A 66 -3.14 13.18 -0.95
N SER A 67 -1.84 13.46 -0.76
CA SER A 67 -1.05 14.26 -1.71
C SER A 67 -0.85 13.51 -3.03
N ILE A 68 -0.55 12.21 -2.95
CA ILE A 68 -0.40 11.32 -4.11
C ILE A 68 -1.72 11.22 -4.86
N GLU A 69 -2.84 10.98 -4.17
CA GLU A 69 -4.16 10.87 -4.79
C GLU A 69 -4.54 12.14 -5.55
N ARG A 70 -4.34 13.32 -4.94
CA ARG A 70 -4.54 14.61 -5.62
C ARG A 70 -3.67 14.75 -6.85
N SER A 71 -2.39 14.39 -6.78
CA SER A 71 -1.48 14.43 -7.93
C SER A 71 -1.92 13.46 -9.03
N PHE A 72 -2.26 12.22 -8.66
CA PHE A 72 -2.74 11.17 -9.55
C PHE A 72 -4.08 11.51 -10.20
N SER A 73 -4.92 12.34 -9.57
CA SER A 73 -6.17 12.82 -10.16
C SER A 73 -5.95 13.67 -11.42
N GLN A 74 -4.78 14.32 -11.52
CA GLN A 74 -4.42 15.21 -12.63
C GLN A 74 -3.63 14.48 -13.73
N ILE A 75 -3.25 13.21 -13.51
CA ILE A 75 -2.47 12.42 -14.44
C ILE A 75 -3.40 11.43 -15.13
N SER A 76 -3.51 11.53 -16.45
CA SER A 76 -4.30 10.56 -17.22
C SER A 76 -3.65 9.18 -17.15
N ALA A 77 -4.49 8.16 -16.97
CA ALA A 77 -4.06 6.76 -17.05
C ALA A 77 -3.92 6.27 -18.51
N LYS A 78 -4.37 7.06 -19.49
CA LYS A 78 -4.24 6.73 -20.91
C LYS A 78 -2.78 6.77 -21.34
N GLY A 79 -2.32 5.74 -22.03
CA GLY A 79 -0.96 5.66 -22.55
C GLY A 79 0.11 5.26 -21.52
N ILE A 80 -0.29 4.92 -20.29
CA ILE A 80 0.62 4.33 -19.31
C ILE A 80 1.01 2.92 -19.75
N ASP A 81 2.32 2.67 -19.85
CA ASP A 81 2.86 1.32 -20.05
C ASP A 81 2.91 0.58 -18.70
N TRP A 82 1.79 -0.05 -18.36
CA TRP A 82 1.61 -0.82 -17.12
C TRP A 82 2.62 -1.97 -16.97
N MET A 83 3.02 -2.61 -18.07
CA MET A 83 3.97 -3.72 -18.02
C MET A 83 5.37 -3.24 -17.63
N SER A 84 5.81 -2.08 -18.15
CA SER A 84 7.08 -1.47 -17.75
C SER A 84 7.16 -1.10 -16.26
N LEU A 85 6.01 -0.91 -15.62
CA LEU A 85 5.87 -0.60 -14.20
C LEU A 85 5.75 -1.86 -13.33
N GLY A 86 5.82 -3.05 -13.93
CA GLY A 86 5.74 -4.32 -13.24
C GLY A 86 4.31 -4.81 -12.96
N VAL A 87 3.28 -4.16 -13.51
CA VAL A 87 1.90 -4.66 -13.43
C VAL A 87 1.72 -5.80 -14.42
N ASN A 88 1.24 -6.94 -13.95
CA ASN A 88 0.85 -8.03 -14.82
C ASN A 88 -0.59 -7.82 -15.32
N VAL A 89 -0.69 -7.22 -16.50
CA VAL A 89 -1.97 -6.86 -17.16
C VAL A 89 -2.90 -8.05 -17.41
N ASN A 90 -2.38 -9.27 -17.47
CA ASN A 90 -3.20 -10.49 -17.67
C ASN A 90 -3.86 -10.98 -16.38
N ASN A 91 -3.42 -10.49 -15.21
CA ASN A 91 -3.93 -10.90 -13.91
C ASN A 91 -3.92 -9.71 -12.93
N THR A 92 -4.42 -8.57 -13.39
CA THR A 92 -4.58 -7.35 -12.59
C THR A 92 -6.00 -7.24 -12.04
N LYS A 93 -6.14 -6.69 -10.83
CA LYS A 93 -7.43 -6.27 -10.26
C LYS A 93 -7.70 -4.77 -10.44
N LEU A 94 -6.78 -4.03 -11.04
CA LEU A 94 -6.91 -2.59 -11.26
C LEU A 94 -7.91 -2.29 -12.37
N ASN A 95 -8.64 -1.18 -12.23
CA ASN A 95 -9.44 -0.63 -13.32
C ASN A 95 -8.53 0.16 -14.28
N LEU A 96 -7.79 -0.54 -15.16
CA LEU A 96 -6.88 0.09 -16.12
C LEU A 96 -7.59 0.98 -17.16
N LYS A 97 -8.93 0.96 -17.21
CA LYS A 97 -9.76 1.85 -18.05
C LYS A 97 -10.12 3.16 -17.35
N GLY A 98 -9.68 3.38 -16.11
CA GLY A 98 -9.88 4.63 -15.38
C GLY A 98 -9.32 5.83 -16.17
N GLU A 99 -9.94 6.99 -16.02
CA GLU A 99 -9.52 8.19 -16.76
C GLU A 99 -8.21 8.78 -16.21
N SER A 100 -8.04 8.68 -14.88
CA SER A 100 -6.88 9.16 -14.14
C SER A 100 -6.26 8.04 -13.29
N LEU A 101 -5.01 8.23 -12.86
CA LEU A 101 -4.34 7.29 -11.96
C LEU A 101 -5.06 7.18 -10.60
N SER A 102 -5.72 8.25 -10.13
CA SER A 102 -6.49 8.18 -8.88
C SER A 102 -7.68 7.23 -9.00
N ILE A 103 -8.34 7.18 -10.16
CA ILE A 103 -9.43 6.24 -10.43
C ILE A 103 -8.91 4.81 -10.52
N VAL A 104 -7.76 4.59 -11.17
CA VAL A 104 -7.14 3.25 -11.27
C VAL A 104 -6.84 2.67 -9.89
N PHE A 105 -6.29 3.49 -8.98
CA PHE A 105 -5.88 3.09 -7.63
C PHE A 105 -6.88 3.45 -6.53
N LYS A 106 -8.12 3.79 -6.88
CA LYS A 106 -9.16 4.23 -5.93
C LYS A 106 -9.31 3.29 -4.74
N ARG A 107 -9.25 1.97 -4.97
CA ARG A 107 -9.39 0.97 -3.90
C ARG A 107 -8.27 1.06 -2.87
N LEU A 108 -7.04 1.36 -3.27
CA LEU A 108 -5.92 1.52 -2.34
C LEU A 108 -6.16 2.72 -1.41
N PHE A 109 -6.54 3.87 -1.97
CA PHE A 109 -6.80 5.09 -1.19
C PHE A 109 -7.99 4.93 -0.23
N SER A 110 -9.09 4.32 -0.71
CA SER A 110 -10.25 4.07 0.15
C SER A 110 -9.95 3.06 1.26
N ALA A 111 -9.29 1.95 0.92
CA ALA A 111 -8.95 0.91 1.90
C ALA A 111 -8.03 1.44 3.00
N PHE A 112 -7.09 2.34 2.70
CA PHE A 112 -6.24 2.93 3.73
C PHE A 112 -7.03 3.87 4.65
N SER A 113 -7.99 4.62 4.10
CA SER A 113 -8.88 5.47 4.90
C SER A 113 -9.79 4.63 5.81
N GLU A 114 -10.40 3.57 5.26
CA GLU A 114 -11.21 2.59 6.01
C GLU A 114 -10.39 1.94 7.15
N ALA A 115 -9.14 1.56 6.86
CA ALA A 115 -8.23 0.97 7.83
C ALA A 115 -7.88 1.95 8.97
N LEU A 116 -7.70 3.23 8.65
CA LEU A 116 -7.40 4.26 9.64
C LEU A 116 -8.59 4.48 10.58
N GLU A 117 -9.80 4.63 10.03
CA GLU A 117 -11.04 4.76 10.81
C GLU A 117 -11.23 3.55 11.74
N CYS A 118 -11.05 2.33 11.23
CA CYS A 118 -11.16 1.12 12.05
C CYS A 118 -10.09 1.07 13.15
N THR A 119 -8.86 1.46 12.83
CA THR A 119 -7.75 1.52 13.80
C THR A 119 -8.03 2.51 14.92
N GLU A 120 -8.57 3.68 14.60
CA GLU A 120 -8.92 4.72 15.58
C GLU A 120 -10.02 4.23 16.53
N VAL A 121 -11.10 3.65 16.00
CA VAL A 121 -12.18 3.08 16.82
C VAL A 121 -11.65 1.95 17.70
N TYR A 122 -10.86 1.03 17.13
CA TYR A 122 -10.28 -0.09 17.89
C TYR A 122 -9.40 0.41 19.04
N TYR A 123 -8.53 1.38 18.77
CA TYR A 123 -7.65 1.95 19.78
C TYR A 123 -8.43 2.67 20.90
N GLN A 124 -9.49 3.40 20.56
CA GLN A 124 -10.33 4.10 21.55
C GLN A 124 -11.11 3.13 22.45
N GLU A 125 -11.67 2.07 21.87
CA GLU A 125 -12.52 1.13 22.60
C GLU A 125 -11.71 0.10 23.41
N LEU A 126 -10.53 -0.30 22.93
CA LEU A 126 -9.75 -1.39 23.52
C LEU A 126 -8.42 -0.95 24.12
N ASN A 127 -7.99 0.30 23.89
CA ASN A 127 -6.70 0.84 24.33
C ASN A 127 -5.51 -0.04 23.90
N GLU A 128 -5.65 -0.68 22.75
CA GLU A 128 -4.65 -1.55 22.13
C GLU A 128 -4.43 -1.13 20.68
N TYR A 129 -3.17 -1.13 20.22
CA TYR A 129 -2.81 -0.80 18.86
C TYR A 129 -2.37 -2.05 18.09
N ILE A 130 -3.07 -2.34 16.99
CA ILE A 130 -2.65 -3.35 16.01
C ILE A 130 -2.00 -2.61 14.82
N PRO A 131 -0.71 -2.87 14.52
CA PRO A 131 0.01 -2.20 13.44
C PRO A 131 -0.63 -2.33 12.06
N VAL A 132 -0.67 -1.21 11.34
CA VAL A 132 -1.16 -1.15 9.96
C VAL A 132 -0.05 -1.56 9.01
N ARG A 133 -0.32 -2.48 8.09
CA ARG A 133 0.67 -2.96 7.10
C ARG A 133 0.02 -3.45 5.82
N ILE A 134 0.81 -3.55 4.75
CA ILE A 134 0.43 -4.31 3.55
C ILE A 134 0.87 -5.76 3.74
N GLY A 135 -0.04 -6.70 3.49
CA GLY A 135 0.18 -8.14 3.66
C GLY A 135 -0.61 -8.98 2.66
N PHE A 136 -0.38 -10.29 2.66
CA PHE A 136 -1.16 -11.22 1.83
C PHE A 136 -2.59 -11.41 2.36
N THR A 137 -3.58 -11.41 1.47
CA THR A 137 -4.97 -11.71 1.81
C THR A 137 -5.36 -13.18 1.56
N ASP A 138 -4.61 -13.87 0.71
CA ASP A 138 -4.89 -15.27 0.35
C ASP A 138 -4.43 -16.23 1.45
N THR A 139 -5.23 -17.28 1.71
CA THR A 139 -4.81 -18.42 2.53
C THR A 139 -3.92 -19.37 1.73
N PRO A 140 -2.92 -20.02 2.36
CA PRO A 140 -2.56 -19.93 3.78
C PRO A 140 -1.67 -18.72 4.14
N TYR A 141 -1.17 -17.96 3.16
CA TYR A 141 -0.17 -16.91 3.36
C TYR A 141 -0.58 -15.80 4.34
N TYR A 142 -1.87 -15.47 4.39
CA TYR A 142 -2.44 -14.56 5.39
C TYR A 142 -2.13 -15.00 6.83
N ILE A 143 -2.18 -16.31 7.11
CA ILE A 143 -1.92 -16.89 8.44
C ILE A 143 -0.46 -16.67 8.83
N ASP A 144 0.47 -16.84 7.89
CA ASP A 144 1.88 -16.57 8.13
C ASP A 144 2.12 -15.08 8.39
N GLU A 145 1.37 -14.20 7.72
CA GLU A 145 1.52 -12.75 7.84
C GLU A 145 1.04 -12.22 9.19
N ILE A 146 -0.13 -12.68 9.68
CA ILE A 146 -0.64 -12.27 11.00
C ILE A 146 0.25 -12.76 12.14
N ASN A 147 0.87 -13.93 11.99
CA ASN A 147 1.76 -14.53 12.99
C ASN A 147 3.20 -14.03 12.89
N ARG A 148 3.54 -13.20 11.87
CA ARG A 148 4.89 -12.69 11.71
C ARG A 148 5.22 -11.67 12.82
N PRO A 149 6.29 -11.88 13.61
CA PRO A 149 6.72 -10.93 14.64
C PRO A 149 7.04 -9.56 14.05
N LEU A 150 6.70 -8.49 14.77
CA LEU A 150 6.86 -7.10 14.32
C LEU A 150 8.33 -6.74 14.11
N GLU A 151 9.23 -7.31 14.91
CA GLU A 151 10.68 -7.11 14.82
C GLU A 151 11.24 -7.54 13.47
N LYS A 152 10.58 -8.48 12.78
CA LYS A 152 10.98 -8.88 11.42
C LYS A 152 10.70 -7.78 10.40
N TYR A 153 9.68 -6.94 10.60
CA TYR A 153 9.42 -5.79 9.74
C TYR A 153 10.39 -4.65 10.06
N ASP A 154 10.67 -4.42 11.34
CA ASP A 154 11.63 -3.40 11.79
C ASP A 154 13.06 -3.70 11.30
N ALA A 155 13.39 -4.98 11.16
CA ALA A 155 14.69 -5.44 10.66
C ALA A 155 14.86 -5.30 9.13
N LEU A 156 13.82 -4.94 8.37
CA LEU A 156 13.95 -4.77 6.91
C LEU A 156 14.81 -3.55 6.60
N SER A 157 15.92 -3.79 5.89
CA SER A 157 16.78 -2.74 5.35
C SER A 157 16.11 -2.02 4.16
N PRO A 158 16.64 -0.86 3.72
CA PRO A 158 16.14 -0.15 2.54
C PRO A 158 16.20 -0.97 1.24
N ASP A 159 17.14 -1.92 1.15
CA ASP A 159 17.35 -2.75 -0.04
C ASP A 159 16.53 -4.06 -0.03
N ASP A 160 15.96 -4.43 1.13
CA ASP A 160 15.18 -5.66 1.25
C ASP A 160 13.85 -5.58 0.48
N PRO A 161 13.36 -6.64 -0.18
CA PRO A 161 11.99 -6.64 -0.67
C PRO A 161 11.00 -6.76 0.51
N PRO A 162 9.83 -6.11 0.45
CA PRO A 162 8.79 -6.27 1.46
C PRO A 162 8.27 -7.71 1.47
N PHE A 163 7.76 -8.17 2.61
CA PHE A 163 7.33 -9.57 2.74
C PHE A 163 6.20 -9.96 1.78
N TRP A 164 5.30 -9.04 1.45
CA TRP A 164 4.21 -9.24 0.49
C TRP A 164 4.68 -9.33 -0.97
N LEU A 165 5.98 -9.18 -1.25
CA LEU A 165 6.63 -9.47 -2.53
C LEU A 165 7.49 -10.74 -2.53
N ARG A 166 7.53 -11.48 -1.41
CA ARG A 166 8.33 -12.70 -1.26
C ARG A 166 7.53 -14.00 -1.53
#